data_AF-A0AAI9F219-F1
#
_entry.id   AF-A0AAI9F219-F1
#
_cell.length_a   1.000
_cell.length_b   1.000
_cell.length_c   1.000
_cell.angle_alpha   90.00
_cell.angle_beta   90.00
_cell.angle_gamma   90.00
#
_symmetry.space_group_name_H-M   'P 1'
#
loop_
_entity.id
_entity.type
_entity.pdbx_description
1 polymer ?
#
loop_
_entity_poly.entity_id
_entity_poly.type
_entity_poly.pdbx_seq_one_letter_code
_entity_poly.pdbx_strand_id
1 'polypeptide(L)' 'MAQENDRKLIIKSSAKIYPKKDYLIIVDDGEFIIGYRYFSEVYVSVANSVPLKYLYRLALRKKVFLIDKDGYIVGEVKIG' A
#
# COMPACT_ATOMS: atom_id res chain seq x y z
N MET A 1 -23.81 -8.65 7.49
CA MET A 1 -22.73 -9.37 6.78
C MET A 1 -21.82 -8.31 6.21
N ALA A 2 -20.57 -8.22 6.69
CA ALA A 2 -19.67 -7.16 6.23
C ALA A 2 -19.32 -7.43 4.76
N GLN A 3 -19.72 -6.53 3.87
CA GLN A 3 -19.27 -6.51 2.49
C GLN A 3 -17.74 -6.46 2.54
N GLU A 4 -17.07 -7.55 2.14
CA GLU A 4 -15.61 -7.53 1.98
C GLU A 4 -15.30 -6.38 1.01
N ASN A 5 -14.65 -5.34 1.54
CA ASN A 5 -14.39 -4.12 0.78
C ASN A 5 -13.34 -4.44 -0.29
N ASP A 6 -13.76 -4.64 -1.54
CA ASP A 6 -12.90 -4.79 -2.73
C ASP A 6 -12.23 -3.49 -3.17
N ARG A 7 -12.17 -2.49 -2.29
CA ARG A 7 -11.54 -1.21 -2.57
C ARG A 7 -10.03 -1.40 -2.69
N LYS A 8 -9.48 -0.79 -3.73
CA LYS A 8 -8.04 -0.77 -4.03
C LYS A 8 -7.46 0.58 -3.64
N LEU A 9 -6.37 0.57 -2.90
CA LEU A 9 -5.59 1.78 -2.61
C LEU A 9 -4.45 1.88 -3.62
N ILE A 10 -4.33 3.01 -4.32
CA ILE A 10 -3.27 3.21 -5.32
C ILE A 10 -2.45 4.42 -4.91
N ILE A 11 -1.13 4.23 -4.78
CA ILE A 11 -0.17 5.25 -4.36
C ILE A 11 0.79 5.48 -5.54
N LYS A 12 0.49 6.48 -6.37
CA LYS A 12 1.24 6.78 -7.61
C LYS A 12 2.35 7.82 -7.42
N SER A 13 2.15 8.77 -6.51
CA SER A 13 3.12 9.83 -6.22
C SER A 13 4.32 9.31 -5.43
N SER A 14 5.38 10.10 -5.34
CA SER A 14 6.56 9.82 -4.50
C SER A 14 6.25 10.10 -3.03
N ALA A 15 5.45 9.24 -2.42
CA ALA A 15 5.04 9.35 -1.03
C ALA A 15 5.96 8.56 -0.09
N LYS A 16 6.04 8.99 1.17
CA LYS A 16 6.59 8.16 2.24
C LYS A 16 5.48 7.34 2.88
N ILE A 17 5.69 6.03 2.98
CA ILE A 17 4.67 5.08 3.42
C ILE A 17 5.08 4.48 4.77
N TYR A 18 4.23 4.61 5.78
CA TYR A 18 4.45 4.09 7.13
C TYR A 18 3.31 3.16 7.56
N PRO A 19 3.47 1.84 7.38
CA PRO A 19 2.51 0.88 7.91
C PRO A 19 2.54 0.85 9.43
N LYS A 20 1.37 1.09 10.03
CA LYS A 20 1.10 0.93 11.46
C LYS A 20 0.28 -0.34 11.69
N LYS A 21 -0.12 -0.57 12.94
CA LYS A 21 -0.81 -1.79 13.35
C LYS A 21 -2.17 -1.93 12.64
N ASP A 22 -2.98 -0.88 12.60
CA ASP A 22 -4.37 -0.96 12.12
C ASP A 22 -4.67 -0.01 10.94
N TYR A 23 -3.68 0.78 10.56
CA TYR A 23 -3.79 1.79 9.51
C TYR A 23 -2.44 2.00 8.81
N LEU A 24 -2.51 2.69 7.67
CA LEU A 24 -1.38 3.13 6.86
C LEU A 24 -1.30 4.66 6.93
N ILE A 25 -0.09 5.20 7.11
CA ILE A 25 0.18 6.63 6.93
C ILE A 25 0.88 6.82 5.59
N ILE A 26 0.42 7.77 4.80
CA ILE A 26 1.01 8.19 3.53
C ILE A 26 1.33 9.67 3.66
N VAL A 27 2.58 10.05 3.41
CA VAL A 27 3.03 11.45 3.47
C VAL A 27 3.45 11.90 2.08
N ASP A 28 2.68 12.83 1.52
CA ASP A 28 2.86 13.44 0.19
C ASP A 28 2.27 14.86 0.22
N ASP A 29 3.12 15.88 0.38
CA ASP A 29 2.80 17.29 0.70
C ASP A 29 1.90 17.53 1.95
N GLY A 30 1.27 16.49 2.48
CA GLY A 30 0.48 16.42 3.71
C GLY A 30 0.41 14.98 4.23
N GLU A 31 -0.25 14.78 5.37
CA GLU A 31 -0.37 13.47 6.01
C GLU A 31 -1.77 12.87 5.82
N PHE A 32 -1.83 11.68 5.20
CA PHE A 32 -3.05 10.90 5.02
C PHE A 32 -3.01 9.64 5.88
N ILE A 33 -4.07 9.40 6.66
CA ILE A 33 -4.22 8.23 7.52
C ILE A 33 -5.39 7.39 7.02
N ILE A 34 -5.13 6.15 6.62
CA ILE A 34 -6.16 5.23 6.11
C ILE A 34 -6.16 3.90 6.86
N GLY A 35 -7.31 3.56 7.47
CA GLY A 35 -7.49 2.28 8.16
C GLY A 35 -7.50 1.10 7.19
N TYR A 36 -6.87 -0.01 7.57
CA TYR A 36 -6.82 -1.22 6.74
C TYR A 36 -8.21 -1.82 6.47
N ARG A 37 -9.23 -1.50 7.26
CA ARG A 37 -10.61 -1.95 7.03
C ARG A 37 -11.25 -1.40 5.74
N TYR A 38 -10.66 -0.36 5.15
CA TYR A 38 -11.24 0.36 4.02
C TYR A 38 -10.77 -0.11 2.66
N PHE A 39 -9.81 -1.04 2.60
CA PHE A 39 -9.26 -1.57 1.34
C PHE A 39 -8.74 -3.00 1.51
N SER A 40 -8.76 -3.79 0.44
CA SER A 40 -8.24 -5.17 0.42
C SER A 40 -6.84 -5.26 -0.20
N GLU A 41 -6.57 -4.38 -1.17
CA GLU A 41 -5.34 -4.37 -1.96
C GLU A 41 -4.69 -2.99 -1.97
N VAL A 42 -3.36 -2.96 -2.05
CA VAL A 42 -2.57 -1.74 -2.18
C VAL A 42 -1.58 -1.86 -3.32
N TYR A 43 -1.56 -0.85 -4.18
CA TYR A 43 -0.70 -0.73 -5.35
C TYR A 43 0.25 0.42 -5.11
N VAL A 44 1.55 0.13 -5.02
CA VAL A 44 2.59 1.10 -4.68
C VAL A 44 3.48 1.31 -5.89
N SER A 45 3.56 2.55 -6.36
CA SER A 45 4.50 2.89 -7.44
C SER A 45 5.93 2.61 -7.01
N VAL A 46 6.73 1.97 -7.86
CA VAL A 46 8.16 1.71 -7.61
C VAL A 46 9.00 2.99 -7.49
N ALA A 47 8.44 4.16 -7.86
CA ALA A 47 9.06 5.45 -7.60
C ALA A 47 9.01 5.86 -6.11
N ASN A 48 8.17 5.19 -5.29
CA ASN A 48 8.10 5.44 -3.86
C ASN A 48 9.32 4.87 -3.13
N SER A 49 9.87 5.66 -2.21
CA SER A 49 10.89 5.18 -1.29
C SER A 49 10.24 4.46 -0.10
N VAL A 50 10.09 3.14 -0.21
CA VAL A 50 9.53 2.29 0.86
C VAL A 50 10.59 1.33 1.38
N PRO A 51 11.01 1.44 2.65
CA PRO A 51 11.88 0.46 3.27
C PRO A 51 11.33 -0.96 3.15
N LEU A 52 12.18 -1.95 2.86
CA LEU A 52 11.77 -3.37 2.73
C LEU A 52 10.97 -3.87 3.96
N LYS A 53 11.38 -3.46 5.17
CA LYS A 53 10.65 -3.77 6.42
C LYS A 53 9.20 -3.27 6.41
N TYR A 54 8.89 -2.20 5.69
CA TYR A 54 7.54 -1.64 5.57
C TYR A 54 6.74 -2.36 4.49
N LEU A 55 7.34 -2.70 3.35
CA LEU A 55 6.71 -3.59 2.37
C LEU A 55 6.32 -4.93 3.00
N TYR A 56 7.21 -5.54 3.78
CA TYR A 56 6.92 -6.75 4.54
C TYR A 56 5.73 -6.57 5.50
N ARG A 57 5.71 -5.48 6.29
CA ARG A 57 4.59 -5.19 7.21
C ARG A 57 3.27 -4.97 6.49
N LEU A 58 3.29 -4.32 5.32
CA LEU A 58 2.11 -4.14 4.46
C LEU A 58 1.61 -5.49 3.95
N ALA A 59 2.51 -6.34 3.45
CA ALA A 59 2.17 -7.64 2.90
C ALA A 59 1.60 -8.61 3.97
N LEU A 60 1.96 -8.45 5.25
CA LEU A 60 1.34 -9.19 6.36
C LEU A 60 -0.14 -8.83 6.57
N ARG A 61 -0.61 -7.69 6.05
CA ARG A 61 -1.95 -7.14 6.32
C ARG A 61 -2.83 -7.06 5.08
N LYS A 62 -2.22 -6.89 3.90
CA LYS A 62 -2.89 -6.60 2.63
C LYS A 62 -2.14 -7.24 1.47
N LYS A 63 -2.84 -7.47 0.35
CA LYS A 63 -2.18 -7.80 -0.91
C LYS A 63 -1.47 -6.56 -1.43
N VAL A 64 -0.17 -6.66 -1.69
CA VAL A 64 0.67 -5.54 -2.10
C VAL A 64 1.21 -5.81 -3.50
N PHE A 65 0.89 -4.90 -4.41
CA PHE A 65 1.42 -4.88 -5.77
C PHE A 65 2.36 -3.71 -5.96
N LEU A 66 3.44 -3.94 -6.68
CA LEU A 66 4.34 -2.91 -7.17
C LEU A 66 3.89 -2.52 -8.58
N ILE A 67 3.78 -1.23 -8.85
CA ILE A 67 3.40 -0.71 -10.17
C ILE A 67 4.46 0.23 -10.75
N ASP A 68 4.54 0.32 -12.07
CA ASP A 68 5.36 1.33 -12.74
C ASP A 68 4.64 2.70 -12.81
N LYS A 69 5.28 3.67 -13.50
CA LYS A 69 4.75 5.03 -13.70
C LYS A 69 3.44 5.06 -14.49
N ASP A 70 3.22 4.08 -15.36
CA ASP A 70 2.05 3.97 -16.23
C ASP A 70 0.91 3.19 -15.53
N GLY A 71 1.21 2.57 -14.39
CA GLY A 71 0.28 1.84 -13.55
C GLY A 71 0.25 0.34 -13.83
N TYR A 72 1.17 -0.19 -14.64
CA TYR A 72 1.27 -1.62 -14.86
C TYR A 72 1.89 -2.31 -13.66
N ILE A 73 1.39 -3.52 -13.33
CA ILE A 73 1.92 -4.34 -12.25
C ILE A 73 3.29 -4.89 -12.69
N VAL A 74 4.32 -4.59 -11.91
CA VAL A 74 5.69 -5.09 -12.13
C VAL A 74 6.10 -6.13 -11.10
N GLY A 75 5.32 -6.32 -10.03
CA GLY A 75 5.56 -7.36 -9.04
C GLY A 75 4.49 -7.43 -7.96
N GLU A 76 4.51 -8.53 -7.21
CA GLU A 76 3.70 -8.76 -6.02
C GLU A 76 4.61 -9.06 -4.84
N VAL A 77 4.38 -8.42 -3.69
CA VAL A 77 5.13 -8.71 -2.47
C VAL A 77 4.46 -9.89 -1.76
N LYS A 78 5.06 -11.08 -1.89
CA LYS A 78 4.62 -12.29 -1.19
C LYS A 78 5.47 -12.56 0.04
N ILE A 79 4.82 -13.01 1.11
CA ILE A 79 5.49 -13.54 2.29
C ILE A 79 5.46 -15.06 2.15
N GLY A 80 6.64 -15.67 2.20
CA GLY A 80 6.82 -17.13 2.12
C GLY A 80 6.42 -17.85 3.39
#